data_AF-A0A352APW5-F1
#
_entry.id   AF-A0A352APW5-F1
#
_cell.length_a   1.000
_cell.length_b   1.000
_cell.length_c   1.000
_cell.angle_alpha   90.00
_cell.angle_beta   90.00
_cell.angle_gamma   90.00
#
_symmetry.space_group_name_H-M   'P 1'
#
loop_
_entity.id
_entity.type
_entity.pdbx_description
1 polymer ?
#
loop_
_entity_poly.entity_id
_entity_poly.type
_entity_poly.pdbx_seq_one_letter_code
_entity_poly.pdbx_strand_id
1 'polypeptide(L)'
;MIAYEDLKIRNMVKCHNRARSIYDASWYQFRLWIEHFAKKFGKTAIAVSPNNTSQECCICGKKVKKELKVRVHSCGCGLVIHRDINAAINILLKAKSSLGHRQSNATGVVASTLVGAILLEQATIDMLSDRLCLNL
;
A
#
# COMPACT_ATOMS: atom_id res chain seq x y z
N MET A 1 -1.57 -6.04 9.52
CA MET A 1 -1.45 -4.89 8.62
C MET A 1 -2.83 -4.47 8.18
N ILE A 2 -3.07 -3.17 8.05
CA ILE A 2 -4.30 -2.58 7.52
C ILE A 2 -3.91 -1.79 6.27
N ALA A 3 -4.57 -2.04 5.14
CA ALA A 3 -4.32 -1.32 3.89
C ALA A 3 -5.56 -0.51 3.52
N TYR A 4 -5.36 0.72 3.05
CA TYR A 4 -6.43 1.62 2.64
C TYR A 4 -6.00 2.51 1.49
N GLU A 5 -6.97 3.06 0.77
CA GLU A 5 -6.72 4.00 -0.32
C GLU A 5 -6.28 5.36 0.21
N ASP A 6 -5.19 5.90 -0.35
CA ASP A 6 -4.81 7.29 -0.17
C ASP A 6 -5.70 8.19 -1.05
N LEU A 7 -6.93 8.40 -0.58
CA LEU A 7 -7.91 9.22 -1.29
C LEU A 7 -7.44 10.67 -1.36
N LYS A 8 -7.32 11.19 -2.59
CA LYS A 8 -7.01 12.60 -2.85
C LYS A 8 -8.27 13.46 -2.65
N ILE A 9 -8.65 13.71 -1.39
CA ILE A 9 -9.88 14.41 -0.98
C ILE A 9 -10.05 15.74 -1.74
N ARG A 10 -8.97 16.53 -1.88
CA ARG A 10 -8.96 17.80 -2.63
C ARG A 10 -9.44 17.66 -4.08
N ASN A 11 -9.19 16.53 -4.73
CA ASN A 11 -9.66 16.28 -6.09
C ASN A 11 -11.12 15.81 -6.13
N MET A 12 -11.57 15.09 -5.09
CA MET A 12 -12.94 14.57 -5.02
C MET A 12 -13.96 15.70 -4.82
N VAL A 13 -13.60 16.73 -4.06
CA VAL A 13 -14.49 17.89 -3.77
C VAL A 13 -14.62 18.89 -4.93
N LYS A 14 -13.84 18.73 -6.01
CA LYS A 14 -13.95 19.60 -7.20
C LYS A 14 -15.30 19.48 -7.90
N CYS A 15 -15.99 18.36 -7.76
CA CYS A 15 -17.33 18.19 -8.30
C CYS A 15 -18.38 18.69 -7.30
N HIS A 16 -18.99 19.85 -7.60
CA HIS A 16 -19.96 20.52 -6.73
C HIS A 16 -21.07 19.57 -6.21
N ASN A 17 -21.63 18.72 -7.08
CA ASN A 17 -22.72 17.80 -6.73
C ASN A 17 -22.34 16.72 -5.69
N ARG A 18 -21.05 16.47 -5.47
CA ARG A 18 -20.55 15.45 -4.53
C ARG A 18 -19.75 16.06 -3.38
N ALA A 19 -19.41 17.35 -3.45
CA ALA A 19 -18.54 18.00 -2.49
C ALA A 19 -19.09 17.90 -1.06
N ARG A 20 -20.39 18.17 -0.89
CA ARG A 20 -21.05 18.11 0.43
C ARG A 20 -20.94 16.74 1.07
N SER A 21 -21.34 15.67 0.38
CA SER A 21 -21.27 14.32 0.92
C SER A 21 -19.85 13.83 1.20
N ILE A 22 -18.86 14.34 0.45
CA ILE A 22 -17.44 14.06 0.71
C ILE A 22 -16.95 14.78 1.97
N TYR A 23 -17.38 16.03 2.19
CA TYR A 23 -17.06 16.77 3.41
C TYR A 23 -17.69 16.13 4.64
N ASP A 24 -18.99 15.80 4.56
CA ASP A 24 -19.73 15.18 5.67
C ASP A 24 -19.10 13.84 6.09
N ALA A 25 -18.55 13.08 5.14
CA ALA A 25 -17.86 11.82 5.41
C ALA A 25 -16.52 11.97 6.18
N SER A 26 -15.97 13.18 6.30
CA SER A 26 -14.79 13.47 7.13
C SER A 26 -13.57 12.55 6.86
N TRP A 27 -13.30 12.23 5.59
CA TRP A 27 -12.25 11.28 5.17
C TRP A 27 -10.86 11.53 5.75
N TYR A 28 -10.51 12.80 5.99
CA TYR A 28 -9.24 13.16 6.63
C TYR A 28 -9.16 12.60 8.05
N GLN A 29 -10.22 12.81 8.84
CA GLN A 29 -10.31 12.35 10.21
C GLN A 29 -10.37 10.82 10.27
N PHE A 30 -11.09 10.19 9.34
CA PHE A 30 -11.16 8.73 9.25
C PHE A 30 -9.77 8.09 9.06
N ARG A 31 -8.93 8.64 8.18
CA ARG A 31 -7.55 8.17 8.00
C ARG A 31 -6.72 8.33 9.28
N LEU A 32 -6.81 9.47 9.97
CA LEU A 32 -6.10 9.67 11.24
C LEU A 32 -6.50 8.62 12.28
N TRP A 33 -7.78 8.26 12.35
CA TRP A 33 -8.24 7.20 13.25
C TRP A 33 -7.67 5.83 12.89
N ILE A 34 -7.62 5.47 11.60
CA ILE A 34 -7.00 4.22 11.15
C ILE A 34 -5.54 4.16 11.58
N GLU A 35 -4.77 5.21 11.31
CA GLU A 35 -3.34 5.29 11.66
C GLU A 35 -3.13 5.24 13.17
N HIS A 36 -3.95 5.97 13.94
CA HIS A 36 -3.92 5.97 15.40
C HIS A 36 -4.17 4.58 15.98
N PHE A 37 -5.25 3.91 15.57
CA PHE A 37 -5.59 2.59 16.10
C PHE A 37 -4.63 1.51 15.61
N ALA A 38 -4.13 1.60 14.37
CA ALA A 38 -3.10 0.70 13.91
C ALA A 38 -1.87 0.78 14.82
N LYS A 39 -1.38 1.99 15.10
CA LYS A 39 -0.27 2.22 16.04
C LYS A 39 -0.59 1.68 17.43
N LYS A 40 -1.78 1.99 17.97
CA LYS A 40 -2.24 1.56 19.31
C LYS A 40 -2.21 0.03 19.48
N PHE A 41 -2.55 -0.71 18.43
CA PHE A 41 -2.61 -2.18 18.45
C PHE A 41 -1.38 -2.87 17.83
N GLY A 42 -0.27 -2.15 17.65
CA GLY A 42 0.96 -2.71 17.09
C GLY A 42 0.80 -3.23 15.65
N LYS A 43 -0.10 -2.62 14.87
CA LYS A 43 -0.33 -2.94 13.46
C LYS A 43 0.24 -1.83 12.57
N THR A 44 0.71 -2.21 11.38
CA THR A 44 1.08 -1.24 10.33
C THR A 44 -0.14 -0.85 9.52
N ALA A 45 -0.37 0.45 9.34
CA ALA A 45 -1.31 1.02 8.39
C ALA A 45 -0.57 1.42 7.11
N ILE A 46 -1.08 1.02 5.94
CA ILE A 46 -0.44 1.27 4.64
C ILE A 46 -1.44 1.98 3.73
N ALA A 47 -1.08 3.19 3.34
CA ALA A 47 -1.78 3.96 2.34
C ALA A 47 -1.31 3.52 0.94
N VAL A 48 -2.24 3.18 0.04
CA VAL A 48 -1.94 2.80 -1.34
C VAL A 48 -2.60 3.72 -2.35
N SER A 49 -2.02 3.83 -3.54
CA SER A 49 -2.60 4.65 -4.61
C SER A 49 -4.02 4.16 -4.99
N PRO A 50 -5.04 5.06 -4.99
CA PRO A 50 -6.43 4.72 -5.34
C PRO A 50 -6.62 4.43 -6.83
N ASN A 51 -5.59 4.61 -7.65
CA ASN A 51 -5.70 4.49 -9.10
C ASN A 51 -6.14 3.08 -9.50
N ASN A 52 -7.23 2.99 -10.24
CA ASN A 52 -7.79 1.76 -10.82
C ASN A 52 -8.16 0.61 -9.86
N THR A 53 -8.11 0.79 -8.54
CA THR A 53 -8.45 -0.26 -7.55
C THR A 53 -9.81 -0.90 -7.79
N SER A 54 -10.83 -0.11 -8.11
CA SER A 54 -12.18 -0.59 -8.40
C SER A 54 -12.38 -1.08 -9.83
N GLN A 55 -11.48 -0.74 -10.76
CA GLN A 55 -11.62 -0.95 -12.21
C GLN A 55 -10.77 -2.12 -12.71
N GLU A 56 -9.58 -2.33 -12.16
CA GLU A 56 -8.73 -3.49 -12.47
C GLU A 56 -9.29 -4.76 -11.83
N CYS A 57 -9.28 -5.86 -12.57
CA CYS A 57 -9.66 -7.17 -12.07
C CYS A 57 -8.58 -7.70 -11.13
N CYS A 58 -8.96 -8.12 -9.93
CA CYS A 58 -8.01 -8.68 -8.96
C CYS A 58 -7.44 -10.04 -9.33
N ILE A 59 -8.00 -10.71 -10.35
CA ILE A 59 -7.48 -11.99 -10.87
C ILE A 59 -6.57 -11.77 -12.07
N CYS A 60 -7.06 -11.11 -13.12
CA CYS A 60 -6.34 -11.04 -14.39
C CYS A 60 -5.68 -9.68 -14.69
N GLY A 61 -5.84 -8.68 -13.81
CA GLY A 61 -5.27 -7.34 -13.98
C GLY A 61 -5.91 -6.48 -15.09
N LYS A 62 -6.79 -7.04 -15.93
CA LYS A 62 -7.48 -6.29 -16.99
C LYS A 62 -8.41 -5.23 -16.40
N LYS A 63 -8.42 -4.06 -17.02
CA LYS A 63 -9.29 -2.95 -16.64
C LYS A 63 -10.70 -3.13 -17.19
N VAL A 64 -11.68 -3.14 -16.30
CA VAL A 64 -13.12 -3.17 -16.60
C VAL A 64 -13.69 -1.77 -16.31
N LYS A 65 -13.88 -0.96 -17.36
CA LYS A 65 -14.45 0.39 -17.24
C LYS A 65 -15.91 0.32 -16.77
N LYS A 66 -16.25 1.10 -15.75
CA LYS A 66 -17.61 1.18 -15.21
C LYS A 66 -17.88 2.48 -14.47
N GLU A 67 -19.15 2.89 -14.49
CA GLU A 67 -19.66 4.03 -13.75
C GLU A 67 -19.72 3.77 -12.23
N LEU A 68 -19.77 4.84 -11.43
CA LEU A 68 -19.82 4.75 -9.96
C LEU A 68 -21.07 4.02 -9.42
N LYS A 69 -22.16 4.00 -10.19
CA LYS A 69 -23.40 3.30 -9.80
C LYS A 69 -23.30 1.78 -9.93
N VAL A 70 -22.37 1.28 -10.77
CA VAL A 70 -22.20 -0.16 -11.00
C VAL A 70 -21.50 -0.79 -9.80
N ARG A 71 -22.21 -1.69 -9.10
CA ARG A 71 -21.74 -2.36 -7.88
C ARG A 71 -21.18 -3.77 -8.11
N VAL A 72 -21.38 -4.35 -9.28
CA VAL A 72 -20.80 -5.64 -9.66
C VAL A 72 -19.56 -5.43 -10.53
N HIS A 73 -18.48 -6.14 -10.23
CA HIS A 73 -17.32 -6.31 -11.09
C HIS A 73 -17.53 -7.59 -11.90
N SER A 74 -17.85 -7.46 -13.18
CA SER A 74 -17.90 -8.58 -14.13
C SER A 74 -16.74 -8.45 -15.10
N CYS A 75 -15.80 -9.39 -15.05
CA CYS A 75 -14.61 -9.41 -15.90
C CYS A 75 -14.70 -10.53 -16.93
N GLY A 76 -14.19 -10.29 -18.14
CA GLY A 76 -14.10 -11.30 -19.19
C GLY A 76 -13.21 -12.51 -18.86
N CYS A 77 -12.47 -12.49 -17.74
CA CYS A 77 -11.76 -13.67 -17.23
C CYS A 77 -12.65 -14.62 -16.40
N GLY A 78 -13.96 -14.34 -16.29
CA GLY A 78 -14.91 -15.15 -15.53
C GLY A 78 -15.17 -14.68 -14.09
N LEU A 79 -14.45 -13.67 -13.59
CA LEU A 79 -14.70 -13.13 -12.26
C LEU A 79 -15.97 -12.28 -12.22
N VAL A 80 -16.94 -12.66 -11.37
CA VAL A 80 -18.14 -11.87 -11.08
C VAL A 80 -18.30 -11.72 -9.56
N ILE A 81 -17.92 -10.56 -9.01
CA ILE A 81 -17.99 -10.27 -7.56
C ILE A 81 -18.43 -8.83 -7.30
N HIS A 82 -18.71 -8.49 -6.04
CA HIS A 82 -18.96 -7.09 -5.66
C HIS A 82 -17.71 -6.23 -5.94
N ARG A 83 -17.91 -5.04 -6.52
CA ARG A 83 -16.86 -4.11 -6.91
C ARG A 83 -15.97 -3.73 -5.73
N ASP A 84 -16.57 -3.52 -4.57
CA ASP A 84 -15.82 -3.07 -3.39
C ASP A 84 -14.99 -4.24 -2.79
N ILE A 85 -15.41 -5.50 -2.99
CA ILE A 85 -14.58 -6.69 -2.67
C ILE A 85 -13.37 -6.76 -3.61
N ASN A 86 -13.59 -6.62 -4.93
CA ASN A 86 -12.51 -6.56 -5.90
C ASN A 86 -11.51 -5.44 -5.57
N ALA A 87 -12.01 -4.25 -5.19
CA ALA A 87 -11.19 -3.13 -4.80
C ALA A 87 -10.37 -3.43 -3.53
N ALA A 88 -10.98 -4.02 -2.49
CA ALA A 88 -10.29 -4.41 -1.27
C ALA A 88 -9.14 -5.40 -1.52
N ILE A 89 -9.35 -6.39 -2.41
CA ILE A 89 -8.30 -7.34 -2.81
C ILE A 89 -7.16 -6.59 -3.51
N ASN A 90 -7.47 -5.71 -4.47
CA ASN A 90 -6.45 -4.91 -5.16
C ASN A 90 -5.65 -4.00 -4.21
N ILE A 91 -6.32 -3.37 -3.24
CA ILE A 91 -5.68 -2.55 -2.21
C ILE A 91 -4.70 -3.38 -1.39
N LEU A 92 -5.11 -4.59 -0.97
CA LEU A 92 -4.24 -5.50 -0.24
C LEU A 92 -3.02 -5.94 -1.08
N LEU A 93 -3.24 -6.31 -2.35
CA LEU A 93 -2.16 -6.71 -3.26
C LEU A 93 -1.13 -5.59 -3.42
N LYS A 94 -1.57 -4.35 -3.67
CA LYS A 94 -0.69 -3.19 -3.76
C LYS A 94 0.12 -2.94 -2.48
N ALA A 95 -0.52 -3.07 -1.31
CA ALA A 95 0.15 -2.89 -0.02
C ALA A 95 1.21 -3.98 0.24
N LYS A 96 0.95 -5.23 -0.18
CA LYS A 96 1.94 -6.30 -0.09
C LYS A 96 3.15 -6.02 -0.99
N SER A 97 2.92 -5.54 -2.21
CA SER A 97 4.00 -5.17 -3.14
C SER A 97 4.87 -4.03 -2.61
N SER A 98 4.29 -3.04 -1.91
CA SER A 98 5.07 -1.93 -1.35
C SER A 98 5.95 -2.33 -0.17
N LEU A 99 5.59 -3.39 0.57
CA LEU A 99 6.42 -3.93 1.66
C LEU A 99 7.61 -4.77 1.17
N GLY A 100 7.54 -5.30 -0.05
CA GLY A 100 8.64 -6.06 -0.68
C GLY A 100 9.82 -5.18 -1.11
N HIS A 101 9.63 -3.86 -1.17
CA HIS A 101 10.71 -2.88 -1.23
C HIS A 101 10.96 -2.36 0.19
N ARG A 102 11.71 -3.12 0.99
CA ARG A 102 12.41 -2.55 2.13
C ARG A 102 13.27 -1.41 1.58
N GLN A 103 12.84 -0.17 1.80
CA GLN A 103 13.75 0.96 1.71
C GLN A 103 14.90 0.63 2.66
N SER A 104 16.09 0.47 2.11
CA SER A 104 17.33 0.54 2.86
C SER A 104 17.26 1.86 3.62
N ASN A 105 16.98 1.80 4.92
CA ASN A 105 17.07 2.97 5.76
C ASN A 105 18.57 3.33 5.79
N ALA A 106 19.00 4.19 4.87
CA ALA A 106 20.13 5.06 5.13
C ALA A 106 19.69 6.01 6.25
N THR A 107 19.64 5.48 7.47
CA THR A 107 19.63 6.28 8.68
C THR A 107 20.94 7.05 8.62
N GLY A 108 20.85 8.31 8.17
CA GLY A 108 21.86 9.32 8.47
C GLY A 108 21.87 9.51 9.98
N VAL A 109 22.44 8.55 10.68
CA VAL A 109 22.95 8.79 12.02
C VAL A 109 23.99 9.88 11.82
N VAL A 110 23.75 11.04 12.38
CA VAL A 110 24.73 12.12 12.39
C VAL A 110 25.98 11.51 13.01
N ALA A 111 27.02 11.31 12.19
CA ALA A 111 28.31 10.89 12.70
C ALA A 111 28.87 12.06 13.52
N SER A 112 28.46 12.13 14.79
CA SER A 112 29.28 12.76 15.82
C SER A 112 30.39 11.77 16.15
N THR A 113 31.32 11.61 15.22
CA THR A 113 32.60 10.98 15.53
C THR A 113 33.48 12.08 16.11
N LEU A 114 33.59 12.06 17.44
CA LEU A 114 34.79 12.54 18.11
C LEU A 114 35.99 11.81 17.48
N VAL A 115 37.04 12.56 17.21
CA VAL A 115 38.30 12.06 16.69
C VAL A 115 38.88 11.02 17.67
N GLY A 116 39.04 9.78 17.20
CA GLY A 116 39.92 8.79 17.81
C GLY A 116 39.24 7.65 18.58
N ALA A 117 39.01 6.51 17.92
CA ALA A 117 39.04 5.18 18.54
C ALA A 117 39.17 4.09 17.45
N ILE A 118 40.43 3.78 17.15
CA ILE A 118 41.08 2.51 16.77
C ILE A 118 40.16 1.35 16.31
N LEU A 119 40.44 0.89 15.08
CA LEU A 119 40.04 -0.38 14.46
C LEU A 119 40.47 -1.58 15.30
N LEU A 120 39.55 -2.50 15.60
CA LEU A 120 39.88 -3.93 15.78
C LEU A 120 38.65 -4.81 15.49
N GLU A 121 38.89 -5.76 14.57
CA GLU A 121 38.17 -7.01 14.30
C GLU A 121 36.70 -6.98 13.89
N GLN A 122 36.45 -7.33 12.62
CA GLN A 122 35.83 -8.62 12.32
C GLN A 122 36.23 -9.08 10.92
N ALA A 123 37.17 -10.02 10.87
CA ALA A 123 37.44 -10.83 9.69
C ALA A 123 36.40 -11.96 9.59
N THR A 124 36.15 -12.40 8.35
CA THR A 124 35.48 -13.65 7.94
C THR A 124 33.95 -13.64 8.14
N ILE A 125 33.07 -13.85 7.15
CA ILE A 125 33.06 -14.73 5.97
C ILE A 125 32.09 -14.12 4.95
N ASP A 126 32.60 -13.69 3.78
CA ASP A 126 31.82 -13.38 2.59
C ASP A 126 32.55 -14.00 1.39
N MET A 127 32.15 -15.20 0.96
CA MET A 127 32.35 -15.74 -0.40
C MET A 127 31.70 -17.12 -0.51
N LEU A 128 30.51 -17.17 -1.15
CA LEU A 128 29.76 -18.32 -1.74
C LEU A 128 28.26 -18.16 -1.38
N SER A 129 27.48 -17.24 -1.95
CA SER A 129 27.10 -17.09 -3.37
C SER A 129 26.94 -18.43 -4.09
N ASP A 130 25.67 -18.68 -4.42
CA ASP A 130 25.20 -19.41 -5.60
C ASP A 130 25.46 -20.91 -5.70
N ARG A 131 24.53 -21.69 -5.14
CA ARG A 131 23.89 -22.85 -5.79
C ARG A 131 22.82 -23.44 -4.86
N LEU A 132 21.55 -23.19 -5.17
CA LEU A 132 20.48 -24.20 -5.30
C LEU A 132 19.11 -23.49 -5.43
N CYS A 133 18.82 -22.99 -6.62
CA CYS A 133 17.46 -23.07 -7.16
C CYS A 133 17.41 -24.35 -7.99
N LEU A 134 16.69 -25.36 -7.54
CA LEU A 134 15.93 -26.33 -8.35
C LEU A 134 15.17 -27.28 -7.40
N ASN A 135 13.84 -27.30 -7.58
CA ASN A 135 12.83 -28.23 -7.05
C ASN A 135 12.30 -27.99 -5.63
N LEU A 136 11.15 -27.31 -5.56
CA LEU A 136 9.90 -27.78 -4.94
C LEU A 136 8.76 -26.82 -5.25
#